data_AF-A0A0L7L7N0-F1
#
_entry.id   AF-A0A0L7L7N0-F1
#
_cell.length_a   1.000
_cell.length_b   1.000
_cell.length_c   1.000
_cell.angle_alpha   90.00
_cell.angle_beta   90.00
_cell.angle_gamma   90.00
#
_symmetry.space_group_name_H-M   'P 1'
#
loop_
_entity.id
_entity.type
_entity.pdbx_description
1 polymer ?
#
loop_
_entity_poly.entity_id
_entity_poly.type
_entity_poly.pdbx_seq_one_letter_code
_entity_poly.pdbx_strand_id
1 'polypeptide(L)'
;MASLANVLLRKSSNFGPKASLFKNIPAVYNVKSQRKASKWMPDAEYVKQFEGAVMYPDEVTSLLKHPPYNSIVTPSEKQVRNMILNFGPQHPAAHGVLRLVLELDGETVRAADPHIGLLHRGTEKLIEYKTYTQALPYFDRLDYVSMMCNEQCYSLAVEKLLNIDRFSRKLPAF
;
A
#
# COMPACT_ATOMS: atom_id res chain seq x y z
N MET A 1 40.74 -50.00 0.89
CA MET A 1 41.97 -49.35 0.37
C MET A 1 43.27 -49.90 1.00
N ALA A 2 43.26 -51.09 1.61
CA ALA A 2 44.46 -51.71 2.22
C ALA A 2 45.06 -52.87 1.40
N SER A 3 44.42 -53.27 0.29
CA SER A 3 44.84 -54.42 -0.53
C SER A 3 45.83 -54.08 -1.64
N LEU A 4 45.88 -52.82 -2.10
CA LEU A 4 46.80 -52.38 -3.17
C LEU A 4 48.24 -52.12 -2.66
N ALA A 5 48.41 -51.80 -1.37
CA ALA A 5 49.72 -51.53 -0.78
C ALA A 5 50.61 -52.80 -0.72
N ASN A 6 50.01 -53.96 -0.43
CA ASN A 6 50.75 -55.22 -0.33
C ASN A 6 51.13 -55.83 -1.70
N VAL A 7 50.44 -55.44 -2.78
CA VAL A 7 50.74 -55.91 -4.15
C VAL A 7 51.92 -55.13 -4.74
N LEU A 8 52.05 -53.83 -4.46
CA LEU A 8 53.17 -53.01 -4.90
C LEU A 8 54.48 -53.32 -4.15
N LEU A 9 54.39 -53.74 -2.89
CA LEU A 9 55.55 -54.10 -2.06
C LEU A 9 56.14 -55.49 -2.34
N ARG A 10 55.38 -56.40 -2.98
CA ARG A 10 55.89 -57.75 -3.32
C ARG A 10 56.71 -57.81 -4.61
N LYS A 11 56.67 -56.77 -5.45
CA LYS A 11 57.33 -56.74 -6.77
C LYS A 11 58.59 -55.86 -6.82
N SER A 12 59.03 -55.31 -5.69
CA SER A 12 60.15 -54.35 -5.63
C SER A 12 61.49 -54.95 -5.14
N SER A 13 61.61 -56.28 -5.01
CA SER A 13 62.81 -56.95 -4.48
C SER A 13 64.06 -56.90 -5.38
N ASN A 14 64.14 -56.01 -6.37
CA ASN A 14 65.29 -55.85 -7.26
C ASN A 14 65.68 -54.38 -7.54
N PHE A 15 65.36 -53.46 -6.64
CA PHE A 15 65.92 -52.10 -6.68
C PHE A 15 66.95 -51.94 -5.57
N GLY A 16 68.20 -52.34 -5.86
CA GLY A 16 69.36 -51.94 -5.06
C GLY A 16 69.44 -50.42 -4.91
N PRO A 17 70.19 -49.91 -3.91
CA PRO A 17 70.20 -48.49 -3.57
C PRO A 17 70.90 -47.70 -4.68
N LYS A 18 70.16 -47.30 -5.72
CA LYS A 18 70.67 -46.39 -6.74
C LYS A 18 70.85 -45.04 -6.07
N ALA A 19 72.09 -44.58 -6.01
CA ALA A 19 72.52 -43.27 -5.51
C ALA A 19 71.78 -42.07 -6.15
N SER A 20 70.97 -42.29 -7.19
CA SER A 20 70.09 -41.30 -7.81
C SER A 20 68.89 -40.91 -6.94
N LEU A 21 68.38 -41.81 -6.09
CA LEU A 21 67.28 -41.50 -5.17
C LEU A 21 67.72 -40.55 -4.05
N PHE A 22 68.97 -40.69 -3.58
CA PHE A 22 69.57 -39.78 -2.60
C PHE A 22 70.02 -38.45 -3.21
N LYS A 23 70.37 -38.41 -4.52
CA LYS A 23 70.69 -37.17 -5.24
C LYS A 23 69.52 -36.19 -5.38
N ASN A 24 68.28 -36.71 -5.36
CA ASN A 24 67.06 -35.89 -5.50
C ASN A 24 66.40 -35.53 -4.15
N ILE A 25 66.99 -35.93 -3.03
CA ILE A 25 66.56 -35.49 -1.69
C ILE A 25 66.54 -33.96 -1.52
N PRO A 26 67.45 -33.14 -2.10
CA PRO A 26 67.37 -31.68 -1.97
C PRO A 26 66.10 -31.11 -2.62
N ALA A 27 65.54 -31.79 -3.63
CA ALA A 27 64.30 -31.38 -4.29
C ALA A 27 63.07 -31.63 -3.40
N VAL A 28 63.10 -32.67 -2.54
CA VAL A 28 62.04 -32.95 -1.55
C VAL A 28 62.11 -31.96 -0.39
N TYR A 29 63.32 -31.58 0.05
CA TYR A 29 63.50 -30.53 1.06
C TYR A 29 63.08 -29.13 0.58
N ASN A 30 62.99 -28.91 -0.74
CA ASN A 30 62.62 -27.60 -1.30
C ASN A 30 61.10 -27.37 -1.42
N VAL A 31 60.27 -28.40 -1.19
CA VAL A 31 58.79 -28.25 -1.19
C VAL A 31 58.30 -27.48 0.05
N LYS A 32 59.14 -27.36 1.09
CA LYS A 32 58.89 -26.49 2.26
C LYS A 32 59.81 -25.27 2.26
N SER A 33 60.02 -24.61 1.11
CA SER A 33 60.50 -23.22 1.09
C SER A 33 59.45 -22.29 1.69
N GLN A 34 59.23 -22.38 3.00
CA GLN A 34 58.66 -21.31 3.81
C GLN A 34 59.80 -20.32 4.08
N ARG A 35 60.31 -19.67 3.03
CA ARG A 35 60.91 -18.34 3.21
C ARG A 35 59.81 -17.55 3.93
N LYS A 36 60.12 -16.86 5.03
CA LYS A 36 59.20 -16.01 5.81
C LYS A 36 58.71 -14.79 4.99
N ALA A 37 58.30 -15.02 3.75
CA ALA A 37 57.73 -14.07 2.84
C ALA A 37 56.21 -14.25 2.91
N SER A 38 55.50 -13.16 3.09
CA SER A 38 54.04 -13.14 3.03
C SER A 38 53.58 -13.66 1.67
N LYS A 39 52.62 -14.59 1.67
CA LYS A 39 51.92 -14.98 0.45
C LYS A 39 51.13 -13.77 -0.04
N TRP A 40 51.22 -13.47 -1.33
CA TRP A 40 50.39 -12.42 -1.92
C TRP A 40 48.91 -12.75 -1.68
N MET A 41 48.18 -11.76 -1.17
CA MET A 41 46.73 -11.77 -1.00
C MET A 41 46.17 -10.62 -1.82
N PRO A 42 45.01 -10.80 -2.46
CA PRO A 42 44.37 -9.72 -3.19
C PRO A 42 44.04 -8.57 -2.23
N ASP A 43 44.37 -7.36 -2.65
CA ASP A 43 44.01 -6.13 -1.96
C ASP A 43 42.58 -5.70 -2.31
N ALA A 44 42.08 -4.66 -1.64
CA ALA A 44 40.72 -4.17 -1.86
C ALA A 44 40.51 -3.65 -3.29
N GLU A 45 41.56 -3.14 -3.94
CA GLU A 45 41.51 -2.65 -5.32
C GLU A 45 41.34 -3.80 -6.31
N TYR A 46 42.09 -4.90 -6.12
CA TYR A 46 41.94 -6.10 -6.92
C TYR A 46 40.53 -6.70 -6.82
N VAL A 47 39.95 -6.75 -5.61
CA VAL A 47 38.60 -7.32 -5.41
C VAL A 47 37.51 -6.46 -6.08
N LYS A 48 37.63 -5.12 -6.04
CA LYS A 48 36.65 -4.20 -6.66
C LYS A 48 36.53 -4.36 -8.17
N GLN A 49 37.57 -4.83 -8.85
CA GLN A 49 37.52 -5.11 -10.30
C GLN A 49 36.46 -6.16 -10.66
N PHE A 50 36.09 -7.03 -9.72
CA PHE A 50 35.13 -8.13 -9.93
C PHE A 50 33.72 -7.83 -9.38
N GLU A 51 33.49 -6.64 -8.82
CA GLU A 51 32.20 -6.25 -8.22
C GLU A 51 31.15 -5.85 -9.28
N GLY A 52 31.61 -5.44 -10.46
CA GLY A 52 30.74 -5.00 -11.55
C GLY A 52 29.82 -6.12 -12.07
N ALA A 53 28.73 -5.73 -12.72
CA ALA A 53 27.84 -6.68 -13.40
C ALA A 53 28.54 -7.41 -14.56
N VAL A 54 29.58 -6.81 -15.14
CA VAL A 54 30.37 -7.32 -16.27
C VAL A 54 31.85 -7.14 -15.97
N MET A 55 32.69 -8.10 -16.39
CA MET A 55 34.14 -8.09 -16.17
C MET A 55 34.89 -6.99 -16.93
N TYR A 56 34.38 -6.61 -18.11
CA TYR A 56 34.96 -5.58 -18.97
C TYR A 56 33.85 -4.57 -19.32
N PRO A 57 33.78 -3.42 -18.62
CA PRO A 57 32.75 -2.42 -18.86
C PRO A 57 33.07 -1.57 -20.10
N ASP A 58 32.13 -1.53 -21.03
CA ASP A 58 32.06 -0.57 -22.14
C ASP A 58 31.21 0.65 -21.69
N GLU A 59 31.13 1.69 -22.52
CA GLU A 59 30.34 2.91 -22.23
C GLU A 59 28.89 2.59 -21.85
N VAL A 60 28.26 1.62 -22.52
CA VAL A 60 26.86 1.22 -22.26
C VAL A 60 26.75 0.26 -21.08
N THR A 61 27.65 -0.74 -21.00
CA THR A 61 27.57 -1.81 -19.97
C THR A 61 28.03 -1.33 -18.59
N SER A 62 28.77 -0.23 -18.51
CA SER A 62 29.13 0.44 -17.26
C SER A 62 27.94 0.90 -16.42
N LEU A 63 26.78 1.13 -17.06
CA LEU A 63 25.54 1.55 -16.39
C LEU A 63 24.78 0.39 -15.72
N LEU A 64 25.15 -0.86 -16.02
CA LEU A 64 24.49 -2.03 -15.49
C LEU A 64 24.87 -2.22 -14.02
N LYS A 65 23.85 -2.24 -13.16
CA LYS A 65 24.00 -2.54 -11.73
C LYS A 65 23.95 -4.05 -11.51
N HIS A 66 24.70 -4.54 -10.53
CA HIS A 66 24.58 -5.94 -10.12
C HIS A 66 23.14 -6.20 -9.64
N PRO A 67 22.56 -7.37 -9.94
CA PRO A 67 21.27 -7.75 -9.38
C PRO A 67 21.40 -7.86 -7.85
N PRO A 68 20.34 -7.56 -7.09
CA PRO A 68 20.40 -7.66 -5.65
C PRO A 68 20.72 -9.09 -5.22
N TYR A 69 21.55 -9.27 -4.20
CA TYR A 69 22.01 -10.60 -3.75
C TYR A 69 20.87 -11.56 -3.39
N ASN A 70 19.75 -11.03 -2.91
CA ASN A 70 18.56 -11.81 -2.56
C ASN A 70 17.69 -12.17 -3.78
N SER A 71 18.07 -11.77 -5.00
CA SER A 71 17.31 -11.92 -6.24
C SER A 71 15.90 -11.32 -6.22
N ILE A 72 15.55 -10.58 -5.17
CA ILE A 72 14.24 -9.94 -5.02
C ILE A 72 14.37 -8.55 -5.62
N VAL A 73 13.84 -8.39 -6.82
CA VAL A 73 13.60 -7.05 -7.38
C VAL A 73 12.35 -6.52 -6.70
N THR A 74 12.48 -5.41 -5.96
CA THR A 74 11.31 -4.73 -5.41
C THR A 74 10.41 -4.35 -6.59
N PRO A 75 9.17 -4.86 -6.66
CA PRO A 75 8.26 -4.45 -7.72
C PRO A 75 8.09 -2.94 -7.65
N SER A 76 8.07 -2.25 -8.79
CA SER A 76 7.64 -0.86 -8.78
C SER A 76 6.14 -0.86 -8.49
N GLU A 77 5.79 -0.60 -7.23
CA GLU A 77 4.41 -0.44 -6.82
C GLU A 77 3.85 0.80 -7.52
N LYS A 78 3.16 0.59 -8.64
CA LYS A 78 2.24 1.60 -9.14
C LYS A 78 1.10 1.65 -8.12
N GLN A 79 1.13 2.64 -7.24
CA GLN A 79 0.00 2.92 -6.36
C GLN A 79 -1.25 3.05 -7.23
N VAL A 80 -2.15 2.07 -7.13
CA VAL A 80 -3.47 2.18 -7.73
C VAL A 80 -4.14 3.34 -7.01
N ARG A 81 -4.32 4.44 -7.72
CA ARG A 81 -5.01 5.60 -7.16
C ARG A 81 -6.49 5.31 -7.18
N ASN A 82 -7.13 5.47 -6.03
CA ASN A 82 -8.57 5.38 -5.93
C ASN A 82 -9.19 6.44 -6.84
N MET A 83 -10.26 6.06 -7.53
CA MET A 83 -10.94 6.95 -8.47
C MET A 83 -11.83 7.91 -7.69
N ILE A 84 -11.67 9.21 -7.93
CA ILE A 84 -12.57 10.22 -7.38
C ILE A 84 -13.67 10.47 -8.42
N LEU A 85 -14.88 10.05 -8.12
CA LEU A 85 -16.06 10.27 -8.95
C LEU A 85 -16.93 11.36 -8.35
N ASN A 86 -17.24 12.39 -9.13
CA ASN A 86 -18.15 13.45 -8.71
C ASN A 86 -19.55 13.15 -9.26
N PHE A 87 -20.44 12.70 -8.39
CA PHE A 87 -21.85 12.53 -8.68
C PHE A 87 -22.53 13.90 -8.54
N GLY A 88 -22.81 14.52 -9.68
CA GLY A 88 -23.27 15.91 -9.74
C GLY A 88 -24.77 16.09 -9.47
N PRO A 89 -25.21 17.34 -9.22
CA PRO A 89 -26.61 17.66 -8.90
C PRO A 89 -27.61 17.38 -10.03
N GLN A 90 -27.14 17.26 -11.27
CA GLN A 90 -27.96 16.99 -12.44
C GLN A 90 -28.32 15.51 -12.59
N HIS A 91 -27.68 14.62 -11.82
CA HIS A 91 -27.85 13.19 -12.01
C HIS A 91 -29.28 12.75 -11.64
N PRO A 92 -30.03 12.03 -12.50
CA PRO A 92 -31.43 11.66 -12.25
C PRO A 92 -31.68 10.85 -10.97
N ALA A 93 -30.70 10.05 -10.55
CA ALA A 93 -30.77 9.30 -9.30
C ALA A 93 -30.57 10.17 -8.03
N ALA A 94 -30.19 11.44 -8.17
CA ALA A 94 -30.29 12.40 -7.08
C ALA A 94 -31.75 12.86 -6.97
N HIS A 95 -32.51 12.29 -6.03
CA HIS A 95 -33.83 12.82 -5.68
C HIS A 95 -33.66 14.20 -5.05
N GLY A 96 -33.83 15.25 -5.86
CA GLY A 96 -33.59 16.64 -5.45
C GLY A 96 -32.23 17.14 -5.95
N VAL A 97 -31.51 17.88 -5.12
CA VAL A 97 -30.25 18.52 -5.50
C VAL A 97 -29.18 18.10 -4.51
N LEU A 98 -28.36 17.13 -4.90
CA LEU A 98 -27.31 16.54 -4.07
C LEU A 98 -26.03 16.39 -4.90
N ARG A 99 -24.89 16.75 -4.32
CA ARG A 99 -23.57 16.45 -4.89
C ARG A 99 -22.87 15.46 -3.96
N LEU A 100 -22.42 14.33 -4.50
CA LEU A 100 -21.63 13.34 -3.77
C LEU A 100 -20.25 13.23 -4.42
N VAL A 101 -19.19 13.45 -3.65
CA VAL A 101 -17.83 13.12 -4.07
C VAL A 101 -17.51 11.74 -3.52
N LEU A 102 -17.34 10.77 -4.41
CA LEU A 102 -17.12 9.37 -4.07
C LEU A 102 -15.66 9.00 -4.32
N GLU A 103 -15.03 8.38 -3.33
CA GLU A 103 -13.76 7.70 -3.48
C GLU A 103 -14.04 6.21 -3.70
N LEU A 104 -13.73 5.72 -4.89
CA LEU A 104 -14.03 4.36 -5.33
C LEU A 104 -12.75 3.52 -5.43
N ASP A 105 -12.83 2.31 -4.91
CA ASP A 105 -11.89 1.22 -5.19
C ASP A 105 -12.61 0.18 -6.06
N GLY A 106 -12.50 0.35 -7.38
CA GLY A 106 -13.29 -0.39 -8.36
C GLY A 106 -14.80 -0.10 -8.20
N GLU A 107 -15.56 -1.13 -7.86
CA GLU A 107 -17.02 -1.06 -7.62
C GLU A 107 -17.36 -0.78 -6.14
N THR A 108 -16.37 -0.83 -5.24
CA THR A 108 -16.59 -0.64 -3.81
C THR A 108 -16.40 0.83 -3.44
N VAL A 109 -17.36 1.39 -2.69
CA VAL A 109 -17.26 2.75 -2.14
C VAL A 109 -16.37 2.72 -0.90
N ARG A 110 -15.25 3.45 -0.94
CA ARG A 110 -14.36 3.60 0.21
C ARG A 110 -14.80 4.76 1.10
N ALA A 111 -15.14 5.89 0.49
CA ALA A 111 -15.61 7.08 1.18
C ALA A 111 -16.61 7.84 0.29
N ALA A 112 -17.53 8.55 0.93
CA ALA A 112 -18.53 9.38 0.26
C ALA A 112 -18.70 10.68 1.04
N ASP A 113 -18.42 11.81 0.39
CA ASP A 113 -18.58 13.14 0.95
C ASP A 113 -19.83 13.81 0.34
N PRO A 114 -20.96 13.87 1.07
CA PRO A 114 -22.16 14.56 0.63
C PRO A 114 -22.03 16.07 0.84
N HIS A 115 -22.00 16.81 -0.27
CA HIS A 115 -22.13 18.26 -0.27
C HIS A 115 -23.62 18.65 -0.29
N ILE A 116 -24.14 19.01 0.90
CA ILE A 116 -25.52 19.44 1.12
C ILE A 116 -25.57 20.98 1.17
N GLY A 117 -26.76 21.56 1.04
CA GLY A 117 -26.98 23.01 1.19
C GLY A 117 -27.34 23.74 -0.11
N LEU A 118 -27.37 23.02 -1.25
CA LEU A 118 -27.78 23.59 -2.54
C LEU A 118 -29.26 24.06 -2.55
N LEU A 119 -30.08 23.54 -1.63
CA LEU A 119 -31.46 23.97 -1.37
C LEU A 119 -31.62 24.69 -0.03
N HIS A 120 -30.54 25.20 0.56
CA HIS A 120 -30.63 26.02 1.77
C HIS A 120 -31.30 27.36 1.44
N ARG A 121 -32.47 27.61 2.05
CA ARG A 121 -33.29 28.81 1.81
C ARG A 121 -33.35 29.76 3.00
N GLY A 122 -32.56 29.52 4.06
CA GLY A 122 -32.57 30.34 5.28
C GLY A 122 -33.94 30.40 5.96
N THR A 123 -34.73 29.31 5.92
CA THR A 123 -36.12 29.28 6.41
C THR A 123 -36.23 29.65 7.89
N GLU A 124 -35.32 29.16 8.73
CA GLU A 124 -35.28 29.48 10.17
C GLU A 124 -35.11 30.98 10.40
N LYS A 125 -34.21 31.62 9.64
CA LYS A 125 -33.98 33.06 9.72
C LYS A 125 -35.20 33.87 9.27
N LEU A 126 -35.90 33.41 8.25
CA LEU A 126 -37.14 34.07 7.78
C LEU A 126 -38.28 33.94 8.79
N ILE A 127 -38.33 32.85 9.55
CA ILE A 127 -39.33 32.62 10.59
C ILE A 127 -39.16 33.61 11.76
N GLU A 128 -37.92 33.98 12.12
CA GLU A 128 -37.65 34.97 13.17
C GLU A 128 -38.32 36.34 12.94
N TYR A 129 -38.48 36.74 11.67
CA TYR A 129 -39.09 38.02 11.29
C TYR A 129 -40.61 37.95 11.10
N LYS A 130 -41.23 36.78 11.31
CA LYS A 130 -42.64 36.52 11.02
C LYS A 130 -43.41 36.11 12.27
N THR A 131 -44.71 36.39 12.28
CA THR A 131 -45.59 35.94 13.36
C THR A 131 -45.87 34.43 13.25
N TYR A 132 -46.30 33.81 14.35
CA TYR A 132 -46.55 32.37 14.42
C TYR A 132 -47.48 31.85 13.32
N THR A 133 -48.53 32.60 12.97
CA THR A 133 -49.47 32.25 11.89
C THR A 133 -48.88 32.45 10.50
N GLN A 134 -48.05 33.48 10.32
CA GLN A 134 -47.34 33.72 9.05
C GLN A 134 -46.20 32.72 8.80
N ALA A 135 -45.67 32.11 9.86
CA ALA A 135 -44.61 31.11 9.78
C ALA A 135 -45.13 29.71 9.41
N LEU A 136 -46.42 29.40 9.63
CA LEU A 136 -47.02 28.09 9.37
C LEU A 136 -46.71 27.54 7.96
N PRO A 137 -46.86 28.29 6.85
CA PRO A 137 -46.63 27.77 5.50
C PRO A 137 -45.16 27.45 5.18
N TYR A 138 -44.20 27.82 6.04
CA TYR A 138 -42.81 27.42 5.86
C TYR A 138 -42.61 25.94 6.22
N PHE A 139 -43.38 25.40 7.17
CA PHE A 139 -43.25 24.02 7.61
C PHE A 139 -43.74 23.01 6.55
N ASP A 140 -44.76 23.37 5.77
CA ASP A 140 -45.17 22.62 4.56
C ASP A 140 -44.05 22.45 3.53
N ARG A 141 -43.16 23.44 3.45
CA ARG A 141 -42.13 23.52 2.42
C ARG A 141 -40.81 22.89 2.86
N LEU A 142 -40.70 22.45 4.11
CA LEU A 142 -39.51 21.77 4.63
C LEU A 142 -39.45 20.34 4.10
N ASP A 143 -40.36 19.47 4.54
CA ASP A 143 -40.61 18.19 3.88
C ASP A 143 -41.89 18.31 3.03
N TYR A 144 -41.65 18.50 1.73
CA TYR A 144 -42.68 18.73 0.72
C TYR A 144 -43.49 17.48 0.38
N VAL A 145 -43.17 16.31 0.92
CA VAL A 145 -43.94 15.08 0.74
C VAL A 145 -44.96 14.88 1.87
N SER A 146 -44.66 15.38 3.08
CA SER A 146 -45.47 15.14 4.29
C SER A 146 -46.02 16.43 4.94
N MET A 147 -46.63 17.31 4.13
CA MET A 147 -47.09 18.65 4.53
C MET A 147 -47.85 18.67 5.88
N MET A 148 -48.92 17.86 5.99
CA MET A 148 -49.77 17.81 7.19
C MET A 148 -49.02 17.39 8.46
N CYS A 149 -48.01 16.53 8.34
CA CYS A 149 -47.23 16.08 9.50
C CYS A 149 -46.38 17.23 10.06
N ASN A 150 -45.83 18.07 9.17
CA ASN A 150 -45.02 19.22 9.55
C ASN A 150 -45.86 20.33 10.18
N GLU A 151 -47.03 20.65 9.60
CA GLU A 151 -47.96 21.62 10.20
C GLU A 151 -48.48 21.15 11.56
N GLN A 152 -48.79 19.87 11.69
CA GLN A 152 -49.23 19.28 12.95
C GLN A 152 -48.14 19.39 14.02
N CYS A 153 -46.87 19.11 13.67
CA CYS A 153 -45.74 19.23 14.59
C CYS A 153 -45.56 20.67 15.09
N TYR A 154 -45.63 21.65 14.17
CA TYR A 154 -45.51 23.06 14.53
C TYR A 154 -46.69 23.55 15.38
N SER A 155 -47.92 23.16 15.03
CA SER A 155 -49.12 23.51 15.80
C SER A 155 -49.07 22.93 17.22
N LEU A 156 -48.63 21.68 17.37
CA LEU A 156 -48.39 21.05 18.68
C LEU A 156 -47.37 21.82 19.52
N ALA A 157 -46.28 22.28 18.90
CA ALA A 157 -45.25 23.05 19.59
C ALA A 157 -45.82 24.38 20.09
N VAL A 158 -46.59 25.08 19.26
CA VAL A 158 -47.24 26.35 19.64
C VAL A 158 -48.32 26.15 20.71
N GLU A 159 -49.17 25.14 20.57
CA GLU A 159 -50.20 24.76 21.57
C GLU A 159 -49.57 24.48 22.93
N LYS A 160 -48.47 23.72 22.94
CA LYS A 160 -47.72 23.39 24.16
C LYS A 160 -47.08 24.63 24.79
N LEU A 161 -46.52 25.55 24.00
CA LEU A 161 -45.95 26.81 24.51
C LEU A 161 -47.02 27.73 25.11
N LEU A 162 -48.23 27.69 24.57
CA LEU A 162 -49.36 28.48 25.07
C LEU A 162 -50.11 27.80 26.23
N ASN A 163 -49.71 26.59 26.64
CA ASN A 163 -50.41 25.76 27.63
C ASN A 163 -51.90 25.58 27.32
N ILE A 164 -52.26 25.43 26.04
CA ILE A 164 -53.63 25.18 25.61
C ILE A 164 -53.79 23.67 25.43
N ASP A 165 -54.77 23.09 26.11
CA ASP A 165 -55.14 21.70 25.88
C ASP A 165 -56.02 21.60 24.62
N ARG A 166 -55.81 20.57 23.81
CA ARG A 166 -56.56 20.41 22.56
C ARG A 166 -58.02 20.16 22.89
N PHE A 167 -58.90 21.03 22.40
CA PHE A 167 -60.34 20.82 22.51
C PHE A 167 -60.71 19.49 21.82
N SER A 168 -60.98 18.44 22.62
CA SER A 168 -61.33 17.14 22.07
C SER A 168 -62.72 17.25 21.42
N ARG A 169 -62.78 17.40 20.10
CA ARG A 169 -63.95 16.97 19.34
C ARG A 169 -63.84 15.47 19.18
N LYS A 170 -64.61 14.73 19.98
CA LYS A 170 -64.98 13.36 19.66
C LYS A 170 -65.76 13.39 18.34
N LEU A 171 -65.08 13.33 17.21
CA LEU A 171 -65.71 12.92 15.96
C LEU A 171 -65.72 11.40 15.93
N PRO A 172 -66.85 10.75 15.57
CA PRO A 172 -66.88 9.31 15.40
C PRO A 172 -65.86 8.95 14.32
N ALA A 173 -64.95 8.04 14.65
CA ALA A 173 -64.07 7.42 13.67
C ALA A 173 -64.95 6.83 12.55
N PHE A 174 -64.59 7.12 11.30
CA PHE A 174 -65.10 6.40 10.14
C PHE A 174 -64.64 4.94 10.19
#